data_AF-A0A934SWF6-F1
#
_entry.id   AF-A0A934SWF6-F1
#
_cell.length_a   1.000
_cell.length_b   1.000
_cell.length_c   1.000
_cell.angle_alpha   90.00
_cell.angle_beta   90.00
_cell.angle_gamma   90.00
#
_symmetry.space_group_name_H-M   'P 1'
#
loop_
_entity.id
_entity.type
_entity.pdbx_description
1 polymer ?
#
loop_
_entity_poly.entity_id
_entity_poly.type
_entity_poly.pdbx_seq_one_letter_code
_entity_poly.pdbx_strand_id
1 'polypeptide(L)'
;MNKSILAATLALLSAGAFAQSTVPGTLSADHAAIRQETREIRAENRDIRRDTATIRAEQRDIGHDRAALRADVAAAHRDQRAEDAALAHGNVRRAERLEAAREHEARETHAERRELRRDRAEVHAQRAERRSDLAQRNVDRGERHALIARRRADAGKL
;
A
#
# COMPACT_ATOMS: atom_id res chain seq x y z
N MET A 1 38.39 1.23 31.25
CA MET A 1 39.49 0.27 31.50
C MET A 1 39.05 -0.62 32.64
N ASN A 2 39.00 -1.94 32.43
CA ASN A 2 39.33 -2.97 33.43
C ASN A 2 39.36 -4.32 32.70
N LYS A 3 40.58 -4.78 32.47
CA LYS A 3 40.95 -6.07 31.90
C LYS A 3 41.01 -7.05 33.06
N SER A 4 40.29 -8.16 32.97
CA SER A 4 40.58 -9.34 33.79
C SER A 4 40.45 -10.58 32.91
N ILE A 5 41.62 -11.00 32.44
CA ILE A 5 41.89 -12.31 31.87
C ILE A 5 41.68 -13.34 32.98
N LEU A 6 40.83 -14.33 32.75
CA LEU A 6 40.95 -15.61 33.44
C LEU A 6 40.71 -16.73 32.43
N ALA A 7 41.82 -17.20 31.86
CA ALA A 7 41.89 -18.47 31.17
C ALA A 7 41.85 -19.58 32.23
N ALA A 8 40.84 -20.43 32.17
CA ALA A 8 40.82 -21.71 32.87
C ALA A 8 40.46 -22.79 31.85
N THR A 9 41.48 -23.30 31.17
CA THR A 9 41.42 -24.55 30.42
C THR A 9 41.28 -25.70 31.41
N LEU A 10 40.11 -26.34 31.43
CA LEU A 10 39.95 -27.66 32.04
C LEU A 10 39.41 -28.61 30.95
N ALA A 11 40.32 -29.41 30.41
CA ALA A 11 40.00 -30.52 29.55
C ALA A 11 39.52 -31.69 30.43
N LEU A 12 38.32 -32.21 30.16
CA LEU A 12 37.92 -33.55 30.55
C LEU A 12 37.09 -34.16 29.42
N LEU A 13 37.72 -35.13 28.75
CA LEU A 13 37.11 -36.07 27.83
C LEU A 13 35.99 -36.83 28.57
N SER A 14 34.77 -36.73 28.06
CA SER A 14 33.80 -37.80 28.18
C SER A 14 33.02 -37.87 26.88
N ALA A 15 33.32 -38.88 26.09
CA ALA A 15 32.52 -39.31 24.95
C ALA A 15 31.15 -39.77 25.47
N GLY A 16 30.24 -38.82 25.62
CA GLY A 16 28.81 -39.07 25.72
C GLY A 16 28.20 -38.64 24.40
N ALA A 17 27.92 -39.59 23.52
CA ALA A 17 26.99 -39.37 22.44
C ALA A 17 25.64 -39.02 23.08
N PHE A 18 25.35 -37.73 23.22
CA PHE A 18 24.00 -37.28 23.51
C PHE A 18 23.18 -37.56 22.25
N ALA A 19 22.59 -38.75 22.20
CA ALA A 19 21.32 -38.95 21.55
C ALA A 19 20.35 -37.98 22.23
N GLN A 20 20.25 -36.78 21.67
CA GLN A 20 19.31 -35.77 22.13
C GLN A 20 17.91 -36.31 21.81
N SER A 21 17.33 -36.97 22.81
CA SER A 21 15.92 -37.36 22.82
C SER A 21 15.09 -36.17 22.38
N THR A 22 14.20 -36.37 21.43
CA THR A 22 13.20 -35.40 21.02
C THR A 22 12.35 -35.01 22.23
N VAL A 23 12.72 -33.92 22.89
CA VAL A 23 12.08 -33.44 24.11
C VAL A 23 10.64 -33.04 23.75
N PRO A 24 9.59 -33.55 24.42
CA PRO A 24 8.20 -33.20 24.15
C PRO A 24 7.91 -31.68 24.18
N GLY A 25 8.78 -30.89 24.81
CA GLY A 25 8.74 -29.43 24.79
C GLY A 25 8.94 -28.79 23.42
N THR A 26 9.62 -29.45 22.47
CA THR A 26 9.88 -28.88 21.13
C THR A 26 8.62 -28.88 20.26
N LEU A 27 7.83 -29.96 20.28
CA LEU A 27 6.56 -30.06 19.54
C LEU A 27 5.50 -29.07 20.05
N SER A 28 5.44 -28.85 21.37
CA SER A 28 4.50 -27.89 21.96
C SER A 28 4.87 -26.43 21.63
N ALA A 29 6.18 -26.10 21.67
CA ALA A 29 6.68 -24.79 21.24
C ALA A 29 6.39 -24.54 19.75
N ASP A 30 6.48 -25.58 18.92
CA ASP A 30 6.21 -25.49 17.47
C ASP A 30 4.74 -25.23 17.17
N HIS A 31 3.84 -25.93 17.86
CA HIS A 31 2.42 -25.66 17.75
C HIS A 31 2.05 -24.24 18.21
N ALA A 32 2.74 -23.69 19.22
CA ALA A 32 2.53 -22.31 19.64
C ALA A 32 3.03 -21.31 18.58
N ALA A 33 4.22 -21.54 18.01
CA ALA A 33 4.80 -20.71 16.95
C ALA A 33 3.92 -20.69 15.68
N ILE A 34 3.48 -21.86 15.21
CA ILE A 34 2.59 -21.97 14.03
C ILE A 34 1.26 -21.25 14.27
N ARG A 35 0.70 -21.34 15.48
CA ARG A 35 -0.55 -20.65 15.82
C ARG A 35 -0.37 -19.12 15.81
N GLN A 36 0.74 -18.63 16.34
CA GLN A 36 1.06 -17.21 16.37
C GLN A 36 1.26 -16.66 14.95
N GLU A 37 2.05 -17.35 14.14
CA GLU A 37 2.31 -17.02 12.74
C GLU A 37 1.02 -17.02 11.89
N THR A 38 0.13 -18.00 12.11
CA THR A 38 -1.17 -18.02 11.43
C THR A 38 -2.03 -16.80 11.81
N ARG A 39 -1.92 -16.29 13.03
CA ARG A 39 -2.61 -15.06 13.45
C ARG A 39 -2.03 -13.83 12.76
N GLU A 40 -0.71 -13.76 12.63
CA GLU A 40 0.01 -12.67 11.94
C GLU A 40 -0.37 -12.62 10.46
N ILE A 41 -0.34 -13.76 9.76
CA ILE A 41 -0.79 -13.85 8.35
C ILE A 41 -2.25 -13.39 8.20
N ARG A 42 -3.12 -13.76 9.15
CA ARG A 42 -4.51 -13.30 9.12
C ARG A 42 -4.62 -11.79 9.36
N ALA A 43 -3.74 -11.19 10.15
CA ALA A 43 -3.68 -9.75 10.36
C ALA A 43 -3.23 -9.04 9.08
N GLU A 44 -2.08 -9.42 8.52
CA GLU A 44 -1.56 -8.88 7.25
C GLU A 44 -2.60 -8.96 6.12
N ASN A 45 -3.31 -10.09 5.99
CA ASN A 45 -4.36 -10.22 4.99
C ASN A 45 -5.57 -9.31 5.24
N ARG A 46 -5.89 -9.00 6.50
CA ARG A 46 -6.97 -8.03 6.81
C ARG A 46 -6.52 -6.62 6.43
N ASP A 47 -5.28 -6.26 6.71
CA ASP A 47 -4.75 -4.94 6.42
C ASP A 47 -4.68 -4.71 4.91
N ILE A 48 -4.11 -5.64 4.14
CA ILE A 48 -4.11 -5.60 2.66
C ILE A 48 -5.53 -5.47 2.09
N ARG A 49 -6.51 -6.17 2.67
CA ARG A 49 -7.91 -6.06 2.23
C ARG A 49 -8.49 -4.68 2.51
N ARG A 50 -8.17 -4.10 3.67
CA ARG A 50 -8.58 -2.74 4.04
C ARG A 50 -7.99 -1.73 3.07
N ASP A 51 -6.70 -1.79 2.79
CA ASP A 51 -6.03 -0.87 1.86
C ASP A 51 -6.60 -1.02 0.45
N THR A 52 -6.91 -2.25 0.05
CA THR A 52 -7.58 -2.49 -1.24
C THR A 52 -8.98 -1.87 -1.28
N ALA A 53 -9.73 -1.90 -0.19
CA ALA A 53 -11.05 -1.26 -0.11
C ALA A 53 -10.94 0.26 -0.14
N THR A 54 -10.00 0.85 0.60
CA THR A 54 -9.71 2.30 0.59
C THR A 54 -9.33 2.76 -0.82
N ILE A 55 -8.34 2.13 -1.44
CA ILE A 55 -7.93 2.45 -2.82
C ILE A 55 -9.12 2.40 -3.75
N ARG A 56 -9.98 1.37 -3.66
CA ARG A 56 -11.19 1.26 -4.50
C ARG A 56 -12.18 2.39 -4.29
N ALA A 57 -12.34 2.89 -3.08
CA ALA A 57 -13.19 4.03 -2.79
C ALA A 57 -12.63 5.29 -3.46
N GLU A 58 -11.35 5.58 -3.23
CA GLU A 58 -10.67 6.73 -3.84
C GLU A 58 -10.74 6.71 -5.38
N GLN A 59 -10.68 5.53 -6.02
CA GLN A 59 -10.83 5.45 -7.48
C GLN A 59 -12.22 5.82 -7.97
N ARG A 60 -13.26 5.53 -7.17
CA ARG A 60 -14.63 5.92 -7.51
C ARG A 60 -14.78 7.43 -7.38
N ASP A 61 -14.22 8.01 -6.32
CA ASP A 61 -14.25 9.45 -6.07
C ASP A 61 -13.53 10.20 -7.20
N ILE A 62 -12.31 9.79 -7.56
CA ILE A 62 -11.59 10.25 -8.76
C ILE A 62 -12.43 10.11 -10.05
N GLY A 63 -13.25 9.06 -10.13
CA GLY A 63 -14.18 8.85 -11.23
C GLY A 63 -15.28 9.91 -11.28
N HIS A 64 -15.84 10.26 -10.14
CA HIS A 64 -16.82 11.33 -9.98
C HIS A 64 -16.20 12.70 -10.28
N ASP A 65 -15.03 13.00 -9.76
CA ASP A 65 -14.34 14.27 -9.99
C ASP A 65 -13.99 14.46 -11.47
N ARG A 66 -13.60 13.37 -12.15
CA ARG A 66 -13.40 13.39 -13.61
C ARG A 66 -14.68 13.68 -14.39
N ALA A 67 -15.82 13.22 -13.90
CA ALA A 67 -17.11 13.47 -14.54
C ALA A 67 -17.56 14.92 -14.32
N ALA A 68 -17.42 15.43 -13.09
CA ALA A 68 -17.65 16.84 -12.76
C ALA A 68 -16.80 17.76 -13.64
N LEU A 69 -15.48 17.56 -13.65
CA LEU A 69 -14.55 18.35 -14.45
C LEU A 69 -14.89 18.35 -15.95
N ARG A 70 -15.44 17.25 -16.49
CA ARG A 70 -15.90 17.20 -17.89
C ARG A 70 -17.14 18.06 -18.10
N ALA A 71 -18.06 18.08 -17.15
CA ALA A 71 -19.23 18.94 -17.19
C ALA A 71 -18.81 20.43 -17.14
N ASP A 72 -17.84 20.78 -16.32
CA ASP A 72 -17.34 22.16 -16.19
C ASP A 72 -16.65 22.63 -17.47
N VAL A 73 -15.82 21.77 -18.07
CA VAL A 73 -15.22 22.05 -19.39
C VAL A 73 -16.31 22.25 -20.47
N ALA A 74 -17.37 21.45 -20.43
CA ALA A 74 -18.47 21.61 -21.37
C ALA A 74 -19.28 22.90 -21.12
N ALA A 75 -19.41 23.33 -19.86
CA ALA A 75 -20.00 24.61 -19.48
C ALA A 75 -19.17 25.77 -20.01
N ALA A 76 -17.86 25.78 -19.74
CA ALA A 76 -16.94 26.80 -20.23
C ALA A 76 -17.00 26.97 -21.77
N HIS A 77 -17.16 25.87 -22.53
CA HIS A 77 -17.36 25.95 -23.97
C HIS A 77 -18.71 26.57 -24.38
N ARG A 78 -19.77 26.40 -23.59
CA ARG A 78 -21.05 27.11 -23.82
C ARG A 78 -20.91 28.59 -23.52
N ASP A 79 -20.23 28.95 -22.44
CA ASP A 79 -20.04 30.34 -22.04
C ASP A 79 -19.19 31.10 -23.06
N GLN A 80 -18.14 30.46 -23.57
CA GLN A 80 -17.35 31.00 -24.68
C GLN A 80 -18.21 31.26 -25.93
N ARG A 81 -19.10 30.34 -26.31
CA ARG A 81 -20.01 30.58 -27.45
C ARG A 81 -20.99 31.72 -27.18
N ALA A 82 -21.44 31.90 -25.94
CA ALA A 82 -22.32 33.00 -25.57
C ALA A 82 -21.58 34.35 -25.61
N GLU A 83 -20.31 34.36 -25.20
CA GLU A 83 -19.39 35.50 -25.32
C GLU A 83 -19.18 35.89 -26.79
N ASP A 84 -18.83 34.92 -27.64
CA ASP A 84 -18.66 35.10 -29.09
C ASP A 84 -19.93 35.67 -29.75
N ALA A 85 -21.11 35.15 -29.37
CA ALA A 85 -22.39 35.65 -29.87
C ALA A 85 -22.66 37.08 -29.40
N ALA A 86 -22.34 37.43 -28.16
CA ALA A 86 -22.48 38.79 -27.65
C ALA A 86 -21.58 39.78 -28.43
N LEU A 87 -20.33 39.38 -28.71
CA LEU A 87 -19.40 40.15 -29.53
C LEU A 87 -19.92 40.31 -30.97
N ALA A 88 -20.43 39.25 -31.59
CA ALA A 88 -21.00 39.30 -32.93
C ALA A 88 -22.20 40.25 -33.05
N HIS A 89 -22.97 40.43 -31.96
CA HIS A 89 -24.07 41.38 -31.88
C HIS A 89 -23.64 42.79 -31.42
N GLY A 90 -22.33 43.06 -31.28
CA GLY A 90 -21.80 44.35 -30.82
C GLY A 90 -22.06 44.65 -29.34
N ASN A 91 -22.51 43.65 -28.56
CA ASN A 91 -22.80 43.80 -27.14
C ASN A 91 -21.54 43.53 -26.29
N VAL A 92 -20.58 44.45 -26.38
CA VAL A 92 -19.28 44.35 -25.71
C VAL A 92 -19.43 44.22 -24.19
N ARG A 93 -20.33 45.01 -23.57
CA ARG A 93 -20.56 44.95 -22.10
C ARG A 93 -21.05 43.58 -21.64
N ARG A 94 -21.85 42.88 -22.44
CA ARG A 94 -22.28 41.52 -22.12
C ARG A 94 -21.13 40.53 -22.30
N ALA A 95 -20.33 40.67 -23.34
CA ALA A 95 -19.16 39.84 -23.56
C ALA A 95 -18.16 39.96 -22.40
N GLU A 96 -17.80 41.17 -21.96
CA GLU A 96 -16.89 41.40 -20.82
C GLU A 96 -17.37 40.72 -19.54
N ARG A 97 -18.69 40.73 -19.27
CA ARG A 97 -19.26 40.03 -18.10
C ARG A 97 -19.13 38.51 -18.20
N LEU A 98 -19.35 37.97 -19.40
CA LEU A 98 -19.22 36.53 -19.67
C LEU A 98 -17.76 36.10 -19.60
N GLU A 99 -16.85 36.91 -20.14
CA GLU A 99 -15.41 36.69 -20.06
C GLU A 99 -14.94 36.65 -18.60
N ALA A 100 -15.35 37.64 -17.78
CA ALA A 100 -15.00 37.67 -16.35
C ALA A 100 -15.51 36.44 -15.58
N ALA A 101 -16.74 35.98 -15.87
CA ALA A 101 -17.29 34.76 -15.30
C ALA A 101 -16.50 33.51 -15.74
N ARG A 102 -16.24 33.38 -17.05
CA ARG A 102 -15.48 32.27 -17.64
C ARG A 102 -14.05 32.21 -17.10
N GLU A 103 -13.39 33.35 -16.88
CA GLU A 103 -12.06 33.38 -16.29
C GLU A 103 -12.05 32.86 -14.85
N HIS A 104 -13.06 33.20 -14.06
CA HIS A 104 -13.20 32.70 -12.69
C HIS A 104 -13.34 31.17 -12.69
N GLU A 105 -14.30 30.65 -13.46
CA GLU A 105 -14.54 29.20 -13.58
C GLU A 105 -13.33 28.45 -14.16
N ALA A 106 -12.61 29.06 -15.11
CA ALA A 106 -11.38 28.47 -15.65
C ALA A 106 -10.30 28.30 -14.58
N ARG A 107 -10.17 29.25 -13.63
CA ARG A 107 -9.21 29.12 -12.52
C ARG A 107 -9.59 27.98 -11.58
N GLU A 108 -10.87 27.83 -11.28
CA GLU A 108 -11.39 26.73 -10.45
C GLU A 108 -11.16 25.38 -11.15
N THR A 109 -11.56 25.27 -12.42
CA THR A 109 -11.30 24.09 -13.27
C THR A 109 -9.81 23.72 -13.31
N HIS A 110 -8.92 24.73 -13.33
CA HIS A 110 -7.47 24.50 -13.29
C HIS A 110 -6.97 24.01 -11.93
N ALA A 111 -7.57 24.48 -10.83
CA ALA A 111 -7.26 23.99 -9.48
C ALA A 111 -7.70 22.55 -9.31
N GLU A 112 -8.95 22.22 -9.66
CA GLU A 112 -9.51 20.86 -9.64
C GLU A 112 -8.69 19.90 -10.49
N ARG A 113 -8.25 20.33 -11.69
CA ARG A 113 -7.34 19.54 -12.53
C ARG A 113 -6.02 19.19 -11.84
N ARG A 114 -5.50 20.07 -10.99
CA ARG A 114 -4.27 19.80 -10.23
C ARG A 114 -4.53 18.85 -9.08
N GLU A 115 -5.62 19.06 -8.36
CA GLU A 115 -6.05 18.18 -7.27
C GLU A 115 -6.27 16.75 -7.76
N LEU A 116 -7.09 16.59 -8.80
CA LEU A 116 -7.31 15.29 -9.45
C LEU A 116 -6.01 14.60 -9.91
N ARG A 117 -5.00 15.37 -10.31
CA ARG A 117 -3.67 14.80 -10.66
C ARG A 117 -2.93 14.31 -9.41
N ARG A 118 -3.02 15.03 -8.30
CA ARG A 118 -2.45 14.63 -7.01
C ARG A 118 -3.14 13.38 -6.49
N ASP A 119 -4.47 13.33 -6.44
CA ASP A 119 -5.22 12.17 -5.94
C ASP A 119 -4.89 10.92 -6.75
N ARG A 120 -4.77 11.07 -8.07
CA ARG A 120 -4.33 9.97 -8.94
C ARG A 120 -2.91 9.53 -8.60
N ALA A 121 -1.98 10.45 -8.38
CA ALA A 121 -0.61 10.12 -8.00
C ALA A 121 -0.55 9.41 -6.64
N GLU A 122 -1.35 9.85 -5.67
CA GLU A 122 -1.47 9.23 -4.34
C GLU A 122 -2.01 7.81 -4.44
N VAL A 123 -3.11 7.60 -5.15
CA VAL A 123 -3.64 6.24 -5.43
C VAL A 123 -2.59 5.37 -6.12
N HIS A 124 -1.79 5.93 -7.03
CA HIS A 124 -0.70 5.20 -7.67
C HIS A 124 0.40 4.79 -6.67
N ALA A 125 0.78 5.70 -5.76
CA ALA A 125 1.75 5.41 -4.71
C ALA A 125 1.24 4.33 -3.75
N GLN A 126 0.01 4.46 -3.23
CA GLN A 126 -0.61 3.46 -2.36
C GLN A 126 -0.71 2.07 -3.03
N ARG A 127 -1.00 2.04 -4.34
CA ARG A 127 -1.00 0.78 -5.11
C ARG A 127 0.38 0.14 -5.20
N ALA A 128 1.43 0.94 -5.29
CA ALA A 128 2.81 0.46 -5.31
C ALA A 128 3.23 -0.07 -3.94
N GLU A 129 2.90 0.63 -2.86
CA GLU A 129 3.11 0.20 -1.48
C GLU A 129 2.44 -1.13 -1.20
N ARG A 130 1.12 -1.24 -1.46
CA ARG A 130 0.38 -2.50 -1.32
C ARG A 130 0.99 -3.65 -2.12
N ARG A 131 1.58 -3.37 -3.30
CA ARG A 131 2.27 -4.39 -4.09
C ARG A 131 3.56 -4.84 -3.41
N SER A 132 4.27 -3.93 -2.77
CA SER A 132 5.43 -4.24 -1.93
C SER A 132 5.03 -5.13 -0.75
N ASP A 133 3.96 -4.78 -0.03
CA ASP A 133 3.47 -5.57 1.11
C ASP A 133 3.06 -6.99 0.69
N LEU A 134 2.40 -7.11 -0.46
CA LEU A 134 2.06 -8.40 -1.05
C LEU A 134 3.32 -9.22 -1.40
N ALA A 135 4.35 -8.57 -1.95
CA ALA A 135 5.60 -9.23 -2.28
C ALA A 135 6.33 -9.69 -1.01
N GLN A 136 6.46 -8.83 0.00
CA GLN A 136 7.08 -9.15 1.28
C GLN A 136 6.37 -10.33 1.95
N ARG A 137 5.05 -10.25 2.06
CA ARG A 137 4.23 -11.35 2.59
C ARG A 137 4.47 -12.67 1.86
N ASN A 138 4.61 -12.63 0.53
CA ASN A 138 4.85 -13.83 -0.28
C ASN A 138 6.25 -14.40 -0.05
N VAL A 139 7.27 -13.54 0.12
CA VAL A 139 8.62 -13.94 0.50
C VAL A 139 8.60 -14.59 1.87
N ASP A 140 8.04 -13.92 2.88
CA ASP A 140 7.94 -14.42 4.25
C ASP A 140 7.26 -15.79 4.25
N ARG A 141 6.13 -15.91 3.54
CA ARG A 141 5.43 -17.19 3.37
C ARG A 141 6.31 -18.27 2.73
N GLY A 142 7.12 -17.93 1.73
CA GLY A 142 8.04 -18.85 1.07
C GLY A 142 9.15 -19.35 1.99
N GLU A 143 9.80 -18.44 2.72
CA GLU A 143 10.82 -18.75 3.72
C GLU A 143 10.24 -19.66 4.82
N ARG A 144 9.04 -19.35 5.29
CA ARG A 144 8.30 -20.14 6.28
C ARG A 144 8.02 -21.56 5.78
N HIS A 145 7.55 -21.73 4.55
CA HIS A 145 7.36 -23.06 3.96
C HIS A 145 8.68 -23.85 3.86
N ALA A 146 9.78 -23.18 3.52
CA ALA A 146 11.10 -23.81 3.47
C ALA A 146 11.59 -24.26 4.85
N LEU A 147 11.38 -23.44 5.90
CA LEU A 147 11.71 -23.79 7.28
C LEU A 147 10.92 -25.02 7.77
N ILE A 148 9.60 -25.05 7.53
CA ILE A 148 8.75 -26.19 7.88
C ILE A 148 9.20 -27.47 7.15
N ALA A 149 9.54 -27.35 5.86
CA ALA A 149 10.01 -28.48 5.07
C ALA A 149 11.33 -29.05 5.59
N ARG A 150 12.31 -28.19 5.91
CA ARG A 150 13.59 -28.60 6.51
C ARG A 150 13.37 -29.33 7.83
N ARG A 151 12.53 -28.76 8.71
CA ARG A 151 12.25 -29.34 10.01
C ARG A 151 11.57 -30.71 9.94
N ARG A 152 10.64 -30.89 9.00
CA ARG A 152 10.03 -32.21 8.73
C ARG A 152 11.04 -33.22 8.21
N ALA A 153 11.94 -32.81 7.33
CA ALA A 153 12.99 -33.67 6.81
C ALA A 153 13.96 -34.13 7.90
N ASP A 154 14.28 -33.24 8.86
CA ASP A 154 15.16 -33.58 9.99
C ASP A 154 14.45 -34.50 11.00
N ALA A 155 13.15 -34.29 11.25
CA ALA A 155 12.35 -35.16 12.12
C ALA A 155 12.13 -36.57 11.56
N GLY A 156 12.13 -36.75 10.23
CA GLY A 156 12.00 -38.06 9.58
C GLY A 156 13.30 -38.86 9.45
N LYS A 157 14.45 -38.28 9.84
CA LYS A 157 15.77 -38.95 9.86
C LYS A 157 16.13 -39.55 11.22
N LEU A 158 15.21 -39.48 12.19
CA LEU A 158 15.29 -40.09 13.52
C LEU A 158 14.40 -41.35 13.55
#